data_AF-A0A5C7QC58-F1
#
_entry.id   AF-A0A5C7QC58-F1
#
_cell.length_a   1.000
_cell.length_b   1.000
_cell.length_c   1.000
_cell.angle_alpha   90.00
_cell.angle_beta   90.00
_cell.angle_gamma   90.00
#
_symmetry.space_group_name_H-M   'P 1'
#
loop_
_entity.id
_entity.type
_entity.pdbx_description
1 polymer ?
#
loop_
_entity_poly.entity_id
_entity_poly.type
_entity_poly.pdbx_seq_one_letter_code
_entity_poly.pdbx_strand_id
1 'polypeptide(L)'
;MSRQSWEWFGTAGHLIVGDQCRFHLATVVSKGKYLVSTVGFYIPSSIAGLPDQERMEWLRMHANGEEIGCGRFYETMVFEAGNRCRAKSCACGLPEISGSELDYEAANRAKEATENHMKLCLKWDKKR
;
A
#
# COMPACT_ATOMS: atom_id res chain seq x y z
N MET A 1 14.50 -15.87 -11.16
CA MET A 1 14.29 -14.55 -11.79
C MET A 1 14.96 -13.52 -10.89
N SER A 2 15.86 -12.67 -11.41
CA SER A 2 16.53 -11.69 -10.56
C SER A 2 15.55 -10.56 -10.22
N ARG A 3 15.39 -10.26 -8.93
CA ARG A 3 14.58 -9.11 -8.43
C ARG A 3 15.30 -7.77 -8.63
N GLN A 4 16.32 -7.74 -9.49
CA GLN A 4 17.21 -6.58 -9.69
C GLN A 4 16.51 -5.38 -10.33
N SER A 5 15.34 -5.58 -10.94
CA SER A 5 14.54 -4.51 -11.56
C SER A 5 13.39 -4.01 -10.69
N TRP A 6 13.23 -4.53 -9.48
CA TRP A 6 12.17 -4.08 -8.58
C TRP A 6 12.58 -2.79 -7.89
N GLU A 7 11.67 -1.83 -7.89
CA GLU A 7 11.86 -0.55 -7.21
C GLU A 7 10.86 -0.43 -6.06
N TRP A 8 11.37 -0.22 -4.85
CA TRP A 8 10.56 -0.12 -3.64
C TRP A 8 10.34 1.34 -3.26
N PHE A 9 9.13 1.67 -2.81
CA PHE A 9 8.75 3.00 -2.37
C PHE A 9 8.33 2.96 -0.90
N GLY A 10 8.75 3.97 -0.14
CA GLY A 10 8.39 4.14 1.28
C GLY A 10 7.06 4.84 1.51
N THR A 11 6.14 4.79 0.54
CA THR A 11 4.83 5.46 0.60
C THR A 11 3.75 4.56 0.00
N ALA A 12 2.48 4.84 0.30
CA ALA A 12 1.35 4.15 -0.32
C ALA A 12 1.23 4.53 -1.80
N GLY A 13 0.96 3.52 -2.63
CA GLY A 13 0.75 3.69 -4.08
C GLY A 13 -0.71 3.89 -4.47
N HIS A 14 -1.64 3.65 -3.55
CA HIS A 14 -3.08 3.79 -3.74
C HIS A 14 -3.77 4.10 -2.41
N LEU A 15 -5.09 4.27 -2.47
CA LEU A 15 -6.00 4.69 -1.40
C LEU A 15 -5.85 6.17 -1.03
N ILE A 16 -6.95 6.91 -1.07
CA ILE A 16 -6.95 8.36 -0.81
C ILE A 16 -6.53 8.72 0.62
N VAL A 17 -6.65 7.78 1.55
CA VAL A 17 -6.18 7.89 2.94
C VAL A 17 -4.91 7.05 3.20
N GLY A 18 -4.18 6.67 2.15
CA GLY A 18 -2.98 5.84 2.26
C GLY A 18 -1.85 6.46 3.10
N ASP A 19 -1.83 7.80 3.23
CA ASP A 19 -0.91 8.54 4.11
C ASP A 19 -1.21 8.33 5.61
N GLN A 20 -2.42 7.88 5.93
CA GLN A 20 -2.88 7.58 7.28
C GLN A 20 -2.72 6.09 7.62
N CYS A 21 -2.34 5.26 6.65
CA CYS A 21 -2.00 3.86 6.87
C CYS A 21 -0.60 3.72 7.47
N ARG A 22 -0.46 2.99 8.58
CA ARG A 22 0.86 2.70 9.18
C ARG A 22 1.56 1.52 8.55
N PHE A 23 0.81 0.69 7.83
CA PHE A 23 1.37 -0.39 7.03
C PHE A 23 1.18 -0.05 5.56
N HIS A 24 2.29 0.12 4.84
CA HIS A 24 2.25 0.26 3.40
C HIS A 24 3.48 -0.36 2.74
N LEU A 25 3.26 -1.01 1.62
CA LEU A 25 4.31 -1.49 0.72
C LEU A 25 3.96 -1.01 -0.69
N ALA A 26 4.94 -0.55 -1.44
CA ALA A 26 4.75 -0.18 -2.83
C ALA A 26 5.97 -0.63 -3.63
N THR A 27 5.74 -1.40 -4.69
CA THR A 27 6.82 -1.95 -5.51
C THR A 27 6.46 -1.92 -6.97
N VAL A 28 7.35 -1.35 -7.77
CA VAL A 28 7.28 -1.42 -9.22
C VAL A 28 7.99 -2.68 -9.71
N VAL A 29 7.33 -3.43 -10.57
CA VAL A 29 7.81 -4.72 -11.11
C VAL A 29 7.71 -4.75 -12.64
N SER A 30 8.21 -5.82 -13.27
CA SER A 30 8.19 -6.00 -14.73
C SER A 30 8.78 -4.80 -15.49
N LYS A 31 9.96 -4.34 -15.04
CA LYS A 31 10.70 -3.21 -15.63
C LYS A 31 9.89 -1.91 -15.75
N GLY A 32 9.05 -1.62 -14.76
CA GLY A 32 8.31 -0.36 -14.74
C GLY A 32 6.85 -0.45 -15.16
N LYS A 33 6.35 -1.62 -15.56
CA LYS A 33 5.01 -1.75 -16.15
C LYS A 33 3.88 -1.82 -15.12
N TYR A 34 4.15 -2.35 -13.93
CA TYR A 34 3.11 -2.53 -12.90
C TYR A 34 3.57 -2.01 -11.55
N LEU A 35 2.64 -1.40 -10.83
CA LEU A 35 2.79 -1.05 -9.42
C LEU A 35 1.95 -2.02 -8.59
N VAL A 36 2.59 -2.71 -7.65
CA VAL A 36 1.90 -3.43 -6.58
C VAL A 36 1.91 -2.56 -5.35
N SER A 37 0.74 -2.29 -4.77
CA SER A 37 0.64 -1.48 -3.56
C SER A 37 -0.22 -2.18 -2.52
N THR A 38 0.29 -2.25 -1.30
CA THR A 38 -0.41 -2.71 -0.11
C THR A 38 -0.59 -1.55 0.84
N VAL A 39 -1.78 -1.44 1.42
CA VAL A 39 -2.10 -0.50 2.50
C VAL A 39 -2.86 -1.22 3.60
N GLY A 40 -2.81 -0.67 4.81
CA GLY A 40 -3.58 -1.15 5.95
C GLY A 40 -3.06 -0.58 7.25
N PHE A 41 -3.58 -1.07 8.37
CA PHE A 41 -3.39 -0.42 9.66
C PHE A 41 -3.76 1.07 9.56
N TYR A 42 -4.96 1.33 9.07
CA TYR A 42 -5.49 2.67 8.89
C TYR A 42 -5.77 3.31 10.26
N ILE A 43 -5.21 4.50 10.50
CA ILE A 43 -5.47 5.31 11.70
C ILE A 43 -6.07 6.64 11.24
N PRO A 44 -7.38 6.85 11.43
CA PRO A 44 -8.04 8.08 11.00
C PRO A 44 -7.41 9.33 11.63
N SER A 45 -7.42 10.45 10.90
CA SER A 45 -6.89 11.72 11.41
C SER A 45 -7.56 12.18 12.72
N SER A 46 -8.84 11.85 12.94
CA SER A 46 -9.56 12.13 14.18
C SER A 46 -8.92 11.46 15.39
N ILE A 47 -8.30 10.29 15.21
CA ILE A 47 -7.57 9.55 16.25
C ILE A 47 -6.14 10.08 16.38
N ALA A 48 -5.50 10.44 15.25
CA ALA A 48 -4.14 10.95 15.25
C ALA A 48 -3.99 12.26 16.06
N GLY A 49 -5.04 13.08 16.11
CA GLY A 49 -5.09 14.34 16.86
C GLY A 49 -5.45 14.21 18.35
N LEU A 50 -5.75 13.00 18.84
CA LEU A 50 -6.08 12.80 20.25
C LEU A 50 -4.85 12.91 21.17
N PRO A 51 -5.04 13.26 22.45
CA PRO A 51 -4.00 13.13 23.47
C PRO A 51 -3.42 11.71 23.50
N ASP A 52 -2.14 11.58 23.83
CA ASP A 52 -1.42 10.30 23.78
C ASP A 52 -2.13 9.18 24.54
N GLN A 53 -2.71 9.46 25.70
CA GLN A 53 -3.43 8.46 26.51
C GLN A 53 -4.67 7.92 25.81
N GLU A 54 -5.47 8.79 25.20
CA GLU A 54 -6.68 8.41 24.45
C GLU A 54 -6.31 7.66 23.16
N ARG A 55 -5.27 8.14 22.45
CA ARG A 55 -4.74 7.45 21.26
C ARG A 55 -4.25 6.05 21.60
N MET A 56 -3.54 5.89 22.71
CA MET A 56 -3.05 4.59 23.18
C MET A 56 -4.20 3.64 23.53
N GLU A 57 -5.26 4.15 24.16
CA GLU A 57 -6.44 3.34 24.46
C GLU A 57 -7.16 2.89 23.18
N TRP A 58 -7.31 3.79 22.20
CA TRP A 58 -7.87 3.43 20.91
C TRP A 58 -7.04 2.34 20.21
N LEU A 59 -5.71 2.48 20.20
CA LEU A 59 -4.80 1.49 19.58
C LEU A 59 -4.87 0.10 20.24
N ARG A 60 -5.19 0.02 21.54
CA ARG A 60 -5.41 -1.26 22.23
C ARG A 60 -6.71 -1.93 21.76
N MET A 61 -7.76 -1.15 21.54
CA MET A 61 -9.05 -1.67 21.05
C MET A 61 -9.03 -1.97 19.55
N HIS A 62 -8.15 -1.31 18.79
CA HIS A 62 -8.06 -1.41 17.33
C HIS A 62 -6.65 -1.84 16.93
N ALA A 63 -6.25 -3.04 17.36
CA ALA A 63 -4.89 -3.55 17.15
C ALA A 63 -4.48 -3.67 15.67
N ASN A 64 -5.45 -3.68 14.75
CA ASN A 64 -5.23 -3.69 13.29
C ASN A 64 -5.58 -2.35 12.61
N GLY A 65 -5.86 -1.30 13.38
CA GLY A 65 -6.46 -0.05 12.89
C GLY A 65 -7.96 -0.19 12.60
N GLU A 66 -8.50 0.76 11.83
CA GLU A 66 -9.85 0.71 11.29
C GLU A 66 -9.89 -0.07 9.97
N GLU A 67 -11.07 -0.61 9.63
CA GLU A 67 -11.27 -1.26 8.34
C GLU A 67 -11.12 -0.27 7.19
N ILE A 68 -10.52 -0.73 6.09
CA ILE A 68 -10.42 0.00 4.82
C ILE A 68 -11.52 -0.43 3.83
N GLY A 69 -12.60 -1.01 4.36
CA GLY A 69 -13.83 -1.37 3.64
C GLY A 69 -14.05 -2.88 3.45
N CYS A 70 -15.29 -3.29 3.23
CA CYS A 70 -15.71 -4.69 3.00
C CYS A 70 -15.12 -5.73 3.98
N GLY A 71 -14.98 -5.41 5.29
CA GLY A 71 -14.51 -6.37 6.29
C GLY A 71 -13.01 -6.67 6.22
N ARG A 72 -12.19 -5.72 5.73
CA ARG A 72 -10.72 -5.87 5.63
C ARG A 72 -9.95 -4.75 6.32
N PHE A 73 -8.86 -5.11 6.99
CA PHE A 73 -7.90 -4.15 7.58
C PHE A 73 -6.72 -3.83 6.66
N TYR A 74 -6.48 -4.69 5.67
CA TYR A 74 -5.39 -4.55 4.71
C TYR A 74 -5.87 -4.96 3.31
N GLU A 75 -5.29 -4.34 2.29
CA GLU A 75 -5.54 -4.69 0.90
C GLU A 75 -4.28 -4.53 0.08
N THR A 76 -4.11 -5.40 -0.91
CA THR A 76 -3.07 -5.29 -1.91
C THR A 76 -3.70 -5.25 -3.27
N MET A 77 -3.35 -4.23 -4.06
CA MET A 77 -3.81 -4.06 -5.42
C MET A 77 -2.65 -3.98 -6.40
N VAL A 78 -2.90 -4.37 -7.64
CA VAL A 78 -1.96 -4.19 -8.76
C VAL A 78 -2.55 -3.22 -9.76
N PHE A 79 -1.75 -2.27 -10.23
CA PHE A 79 -2.13 -1.28 -11.23
C PHE A 79 -1.14 -1.26 -12.39
N GLU A 80 -1.59 -0.80 -13.55
CA GLU A 80 -0.66 -0.39 -14.60
C GLU A 80 0.05 0.89 -14.15
N ALA A 81 1.39 0.90 -14.24
CA ALA A 81 2.20 2.03 -13.82
C ALA A 81 2.36 3.05 -14.96
N GLY A 82 2.04 4.30 -14.67
CA GLY A 82 2.13 5.43 -15.58
C GLY A 82 3.41 6.23 -15.43
N ASN A 83 3.31 7.55 -15.66
CA ASN A 83 4.45 8.44 -15.56
C ASN A 83 4.95 8.56 -14.12
N ARG A 84 6.27 8.67 -13.96
CA ARG A 84 6.89 8.91 -12.64
C ARG A 84 6.57 10.31 -12.14
N CYS A 85 6.35 10.47 -10.83
CA CYS A 85 6.22 11.76 -10.19
C CYS A 85 7.49 12.60 -10.43
N ARG A 86 7.33 13.74 -11.11
CA ARG A 86 8.39 14.71 -11.43
C ARG A 86 8.17 16.08 -10.77
N ALA A 87 7.15 16.22 -9.93
CA ALA A 87 6.89 17.48 -9.24
C ALA A 87 8.09 17.85 -8.37
N LYS A 88 8.68 19.03 -8.59
CA LYS A 88 9.89 19.48 -7.87
C LYS A 88 9.70 19.55 -6.35
N SER A 89 8.48 19.81 -5.90
CA SER A 89 8.10 19.87 -4.48
C SER A 89 7.93 18.49 -3.82
N CYS A 90 7.80 17.42 -4.60
CA CYS A 90 7.59 16.06 -4.10
C CYS A 90 8.80 15.17 -4.40
N ALA A 91 9.17 15.06 -5.69
CA ALA A 91 10.31 14.30 -6.18
C ALA A 91 10.40 12.84 -5.69
N CYS A 92 9.27 12.22 -5.31
CA CYS A 92 9.25 10.88 -4.72
C CYS A 92 9.50 9.75 -5.75
N GLY A 93 9.34 10.04 -7.05
CA GLY A 93 9.51 9.06 -8.13
C GLY A 93 8.43 7.98 -8.20
N LEU A 94 7.42 7.98 -7.32
CA LEU A 94 6.28 7.07 -7.40
C LEU A 94 5.55 7.26 -8.74
N PRO A 95 5.23 6.18 -9.49
CA PRO A 95 4.48 6.32 -10.73
C PRO A 95 3.00 6.62 -10.46
N GLU A 96 2.37 7.29 -11.41
CA GLU A 96 0.91 7.30 -11.55
C GLU A 96 0.38 5.86 -11.68
N ILE A 97 -0.88 5.65 -11.33
CA ILE A 97 -1.56 4.36 -11.50
C ILE A 97 -2.74 4.50 -12.46
N SER A 98 -3.09 3.41 -13.14
CA SER A 98 -4.39 3.28 -13.80
C SER A 98 -5.53 3.48 -12.79
N GLY A 99 -6.64 4.07 -13.23
CA GLY A 99 -7.83 4.28 -12.38
C GLY A 99 -8.58 3.00 -11.99
N SER A 100 -8.08 1.82 -12.39
CA SER A 100 -8.65 0.51 -12.09
C SER A 100 -7.54 -0.47 -11.76
N GLU A 101 -7.77 -1.28 -10.75
CA GLU A 101 -6.92 -2.39 -10.35
C GLU A 101 -7.03 -3.57 -11.34
N LEU A 102 -5.90 -4.22 -11.57
CA LEU A 102 -5.77 -5.40 -12.43
C LEU A 102 -5.84 -6.72 -11.64
N ASP A 103 -5.58 -6.64 -10.34
CA ASP A 103 -5.54 -7.77 -9.40
C ASP A 103 -5.69 -7.26 -7.97
N TYR A 104 -6.12 -8.14 -7.09
CA TYR A 104 -6.47 -7.79 -5.73
C TYR A 104 -6.32 -8.97 -4.77
N GLU A 105 -5.83 -8.69 -3.56
CA GLU A 105 -5.81 -9.61 -2.43
C GLU A 105 -6.18 -8.87 -1.14
N ALA A 106 -7.20 -9.33 -0.43
CA ALA A 106 -7.57 -8.84 0.90
C ALA A 106 -6.72 -9.51 1.99
N ALA A 107 -6.53 -8.83 3.12
CA ALA A 107 -5.97 -9.45 4.32
C ALA A 107 -6.51 -8.78 5.59
N ASN A 108 -6.52 -9.54 6.69
CA ASN A 108 -6.89 -9.06 8.02
C ASN A 108 -5.72 -9.06 9.01
N ARG A 109 -4.50 -9.36 8.53
CA ARG A 109 -3.28 -9.39 9.34
C ARG A 109 -2.11 -8.86 8.52
N ALA A 110 -1.21 -8.11 9.15
CA ALA A 110 -0.02 -7.54 8.50
C ALA A 110 0.90 -8.60 7.84
N LYS A 111 1.06 -9.77 8.47
CA LYS A 111 1.84 -10.88 7.91
C LYS A 111 1.27 -11.34 6.56
N GLU A 112 -0.03 -11.57 6.51
CA GLU A 112 -0.75 -12.00 5.33
C GLU A 112 -0.72 -10.93 4.24
N ALA A 113 -0.86 -9.65 4.62
CA ALA A 113 -0.69 -8.52 3.70
C ALA A 113 0.70 -8.49 3.05
N THR A 114 1.76 -8.81 3.81
CA THR A 114 3.13 -8.91 3.30
C THR A 114 3.29 -10.08 2.33
N GLU A 115 2.73 -11.24 2.67
CA GLU A 115 2.75 -12.44 1.82
C GLU A 115 1.98 -12.20 0.51
N ASN A 116 0.82 -11.54 0.58
CA ASN A 116 0.02 -11.15 -0.58
C ASN A 116 0.77 -10.16 -1.48
N HIS A 117 1.44 -9.16 -0.89
CA HIS A 117 2.31 -8.23 -1.64
C HIS A 117 3.37 -8.98 -2.44
N MET A 118 4.13 -9.85 -1.77
CA MET A 118 5.20 -10.61 -2.43
C MET A 118 4.66 -11.57 -3.49
N LYS A 119 3.53 -12.22 -3.23
CA LYS A 119 2.83 -13.09 -4.17
C LYS A 119 2.45 -12.33 -5.45
N LEU A 120 1.85 -11.15 -5.31
CA LEU A 120 1.44 -10.34 -6.45
C LEU A 120 2.65 -9.75 -7.21
N CYS A 121 3.69 -9.27 -6.51
CA CYS A 121 4.91 -8.83 -7.17
C CYS A 121 5.53 -9.96 -8.02
N LEU A 122 5.63 -11.19 -7.48
CA LEU A 122 6.15 -12.34 -8.21
C LEU A 122 5.24 -12.79 -9.38
N LYS A 123 3.92 -12.67 -9.23
CA LYS A 123 2.95 -12.99 -10.28
C LYS A 123 3.09 -12.01 -11.46
N TRP A 124 3.16 -10.72 -11.16
CA TRP A 124 3.11 -9.65 -12.15
C TRP A 124 4.48 -9.32 -12.77
N ASP A 125 5.59 -9.61 -12.09
CA ASP A 125 6.94 -9.52 -12.66
C ASP A 125 7.13 -10.45 -13.88
N LYS A 126 6.34 -11.53 -13.97
CA LYS A 126 6.39 -12.49 -15.08
C LYS A 126 5.61 -12.04 -16.31
N LYS A 127 4.71 -11.06 -16.17
CA LYS A 127 3.88 -10.56 -17.26
C LYS A 127 4.66 -9.47 -18.00
N ARG A 128 5.28 -9.83 -19.12
CA ARG A 128 5.95 -8.87 -20.02
C ARG A 128 4.94 -8.09 -20.84
#